data_AF-A0A2H9T689-F1
#
_entry.id   AF-A0A2H9T689-F1
#
_cell.length_a   1.000
_cell.length_b   1.000
_cell.length_c   1.000
_cell.angle_alpha   90.00
_cell.angle_beta   90.00
_cell.angle_gamma   90.00
#
_symmetry.space_group_name_H-M   'P 1'
#
loop_
_entity.id
_entity.type
_entity.pdbx_description
1 polymer ?
#
loop_
_entity_poly.entity_id
_entity_poly.type
_entity_poly.pdbx_seq_one_letter_code
_entity_poly.pdbx_strand_id
1 'polypeptide(L)'
;MSVFLNRKYTHCCVSWLLCGFLSGIHTSLIYAYSQNDYYEEYVASGLWHQQAPEFSALSYQAFNGAVDQLPELLKGVRKPAIIVDLDDTVFSGTRYFTSLLDGTENHCVERSKRWWSRSPEKNRLISGAKSFLAQAHKRGVEIFYISGRYNEVKRFSADALRYHGLPIKDEDHLLFQPALDHTLSKEERRNDIKKQGYSLVMSLGDQLDDFAEIKGLSEDRCQFIRTHQQRFGREWVALPNGLYGHWEWALNEKYKEKTPEEKFGIRTAALWGGPKPIESLVPVDRQLIQLALWQYTSDMFQAMKYQIYSQAACYLKSVVEISELNSIIIIDIEGGILAARQPSVKLSEPDSLLTEHGIKSAHYIVMPEAKKFLKTAEAYNIDIYFRAVYRQEWDDKKTQQYAKQLCTLLKKDYKIATDQDHILMVRSGSENECIQQMKINKQCKKSRRVLCVISDSLEGFGLRDTLNRNIVDEIKEKWGREYVLIPNPMNLKWLHRLYQQHGQTASDDKKRAGFHKALLSSESSE
;
A
#
# COMPACT_ATOMS: atom_id res chain seq x y z
N MET A 1 25.76 -99.29 -33.28
CA MET A 1 26.76 -98.20 -33.40
C MET A 1 26.73 -97.36 -32.14
N SER A 2 27.78 -97.49 -31.34
CA SER A 2 28.38 -96.62 -30.31
C SER A 2 27.99 -95.12 -30.35
N VAL A 3 27.97 -94.27 -29.30
CA VAL A 3 28.08 -94.33 -27.82
C VAL A 3 28.13 -92.85 -27.33
N PHE A 4 27.57 -92.53 -26.14
CA PHE A 4 27.95 -91.40 -25.22
C PHE A 4 27.67 -89.93 -25.64
N LEU A 5 27.66 -88.90 -24.77
CA LEU A 5 27.31 -88.64 -23.35
C LEU A 5 27.41 -87.09 -23.20
N ASN A 6 26.45 -86.47 -22.52
CA ASN A 6 26.56 -85.38 -21.53
C ASN A 6 27.56 -84.17 -21.69
N ARG A 7 26.98 -82.96 -21.52
CA ARG A 7 27.41 -81.83 -20.62
C ARG A 7 28.49 -80.80 -21.07
N LYS A 8 28.08 -79.51 -21.16
CA LYS A 8 28.47 -78.32 -20.32
C LYS A 8 28.71 -76.99 -21.08
N TYR A 9 28.01 -75.95 -20.59
CA TYR A 9 28.34 -74.51 -20.46
C TYR A 9 29.09 -73.76 -21.56
N THR A 10 28.46 -72.69 -22.07
CA THR A 10 29.06 -71.35 -22.10
C THR A 10 27.98 -70.28 -22.06
N HIS A 11 28.06 -69.43 -21.03
CA HIS A 11 27.30 -68.20 -20.86
C HIS A 11 27.89 -67.08 -21.73
N CYS A 12 27.06 -66.06 -21.94
CA CYS A 12 27.36 -64.65 -22.21
C CYS A 12 27.37 -64.16 -23.66
N CYS A 13 26.79 -62.95 -23.79
CA CYS A 13 26.90 -61.98 -24.88
C CYS A 13 25.92 -62.05 -26.05
N VAL A 14 24.60 -62.04 -25.80
CA VAL A 14 23.65 -61.34 -26.69
C VAL A 14 22.50 -60.75 -25.87
N SER A 15 22.73 -59.63 -25.16
CA SER A 15 21.65 -58.76 -24.62
C SER A 15 22.22 -57.42 -24.12
N TRP A 16 22.97 -56.70 -24.97
CA TRP A 16 23.47 -55.36 -24.64
C TRP A 16 23.43 -54.40 -25.84
N LEU A 17 22.38 -54.48 -26.67
CA LEU A 17 22.19 -53.54 -27.79
C LEU A 17 20.73 -53.08 -27.98
N LEU A 18 19.94 -53.08 -26.89
CA LEU A 18 18.55 -52.56 -26.90
C LEU A 18 18.17 -51.80 -25.61
N CYS A 19 19.15 -51.36 -24.81
CA CYS A 19 18.93 -50.49 -23.63
C CYS A 19 19.66 -49.13 -23.72
N GLY A 20 20.14 -48.74 -24.90
CA GLY A 20 20.99 -47.55 -25.08
C GLY A 20 20.29 -46.29 -25.62
N PHE A 21 18.96 -46.27 -25.76
CA PHE A 21 18.24 -45.14 -26.40
C PHE A 21 16.97 -44.67 -25.66
N LEU A 22 16.79 -45.03 -24.38
CA LEU A 22 15.66 -44.55 -23.56
C LEU A 22 16.06 -43.84 -22.26
N SER A 23 17.34 -43.48 -22.10
CA SER A 23 17.83 -42.66 -20.98
C SER A 23 18.36 -41.33 -21.49
N GLY A 24 17.47 -40.41 -21.86
CA GLY A 24 17.93 -39.12 -22.39
C GLY A 24 16.86 -38.09 -22.75
N ILE A 25 15.60 -38.29 -22.39
CA ILE A 25 14.59 -37.23 -22.47
C ILE A 25 14.03 -37.04 -21.06
N HIS A 26 14.80 -36.38 -20.20
CA HIS A 26 14.17 -35.53 -19.19
C HIS A 26 13.54 -34.38 -19.95
N THR A 27 12.30 -34.54 -20.38
CA THR A 27 11.41 -33.40 -20.57
C THR A 27 11.23 -32.80 -19.18
N SER A 28 12.11 -31.88 -18.80
CA SER A 28 11.76 -30.84 -17.85
C SER A 28 10.50 -30.20 -18.42
N LEU A 29 9.34 -30.57 -17.87
CA LEU A 29 8.08 -29.87 -18.13
C LEU A 29 8.37 -28.40 -17.81
N ILE A 30 8.45 -27.57 -18.86
CA ILE A 30 8.58 -26.13 -18.74
C ILE A 30 7.31 -25.68 -18.01
N TYR A 31 7.45 -25.22 -16.78
CA TYR A 31 6.35 -24.68 -16.02
C TYR A 31 5.95 -23.35 -16.65
N ALA A 32 4.78 -23.34 -17.32
CA ALA A 32 4.24 -22.12 -17.90
C ALA A 32 3.52 -21.30 -16.82
N TYR A 33 3.88 -20.02 -16.69
CA TYR A 33 3.24 -19.12 -15.74
C TYR A 33 1.78 -18.88 -16.16
N SER A 34 0.85 -19.42 -15.37
CA SER A 34 -0.57 -19.46 -15.69
C SER A 34 -1.33 -18.20 -15.24
N GLN A 35 -2.58 -18.09 -15.65
CA GLN A 35 -3.48 -17.05 -15.16
C GLN A 35 -3.75 -17.16 -13.65
N ASN A 36 -3.74 -18.38 -13.09
CA ASN A 36 -3.87 -18.60 -11.65
C ASN A 36 -2.61 -18.14 -10.90
N ASP A 37 -1.42 -18.35 -11.49
CA ASP A 37 -0.18 -17.84 -10.91
C ASP A 37 -0.17 -16.30 -10.87
N TYR A 38 -0.74 -15.66 -11.90
CA TYR A 38 -0.95 -14.21 -11.90
C TYR A 38 -1.86 -13.76 -10.75
N TYR A 39 -2.96 -14.46 -10.50
CA TYR A 39 -3.87 -14.13 -9.39
C TYR A 39 -3.27 -14.44 -8.02
N GLU A 40 -2.38 -15.43 -7.88
CA GLU A 40 -1.68 -15.68 -6.61
C GLU A 40 -0.92 -14.43 -6.11
N GLU A 41 -0.44 -13.57 -7.01
CA GLU A 41 0.21 -12.32 -6.63
C GLU A 41 -0.74 -11.32 -5.94
N TYR A 42 -2.06 -11.52 -6.02
CA TYR A 42 -3.06 -10.73 -5.30
C TYR A 42 -3.20 -11.12 -3.83
N VAL A 43 -2.63 -12.25 -3.39
CA VAL A 43 -2.85 -12.76 -2.02
C VAL A 43 -2.37 -11.78 -0.96
N ALA A 44 -1.10 -11.36 -0.98
CA ALA A 44 -0.58 -10.49 0.08
C ALA A 44 -1.23 -9.10 0.06
N SER A 45 -1.44 -8.55 -1.14
CA SER A 45 -2.12 -7.27 -1.31
C SER A 45 -3.57 -7.32 -0.85
N GLY A 46 -4.31 -8.37 -1.23
CA GLY A 46 -5.67 -8.61 -0.79
C GLY A 46 -5.78 -8.75 0.73
N LEU A 47 -4.84 -9.46 1.36
CA LEU A 47 -4.79 -9.59 2.82
C LEU A 47 -4.46 -8.26 3.50
N TRP A 48 -3.58 -7.44 2.92
CA TRP A 48 -3.28 -6.11 3.44
C TRP A 48 -4.53 -5.22 3.46
N HIS A 49 -5.24 -5.13 2.34
CA HIS A 49 -6.49 -4.37 2.24
C HIS A 49 -7.60 -4.93 3.16
N GLN A 50 -7.80 -6.26 3.16
CA GLN A 50 -8.92 -6.89 3.87
C GLN A 50 -8.68 -7.09 5.37
N GLN A 51 -7.43 -7.19 5.82
CA GLN A 51 -7.13 -7.56 7.20
C GLN A 51 -6.21 -6.56 7.91
N ALA A 52 -5.25 -5.93 7.22
CA ALA A 52 -4.30 -5.04 7.91
C ALA A 52 -5.03 -3.79 8.47
N PRO A 53 -4.87 -3.49 9.77
CA PRO A 53 -5.40 -2.27 10.36
C PRO A 53 -4.70 -1.01 9.81
N GLU A 54 -3.44 -1.11 9.36
CA GLU A 54 -2.71 -0.03 8.69
C GLU A 54 -3.45 0.51 7.46
N PHE A 55 -4.11 -0.35 6.68
CA PHE A 55 -4.93 0.08 5.55
C PHE A 55 -6.08 1.01 6.00
N SER A 56 -6.77 0.62 7.08
CA SER A 56 -7.86 1.45 7.63
C SER A 56 -7.34 2.76 8.22
N ALA A 57 -6.19 2.73 8.90
CA ALA A 57 -5.55 3.93 9.43
C ALA A 57 -5.14 4.91 8.33
N LEU A 58 -4.55 4.42 7.22
CA LEU A 58 -4.22 5.24 6.04
C LEU A 58 -5.47 5.86 5.40
N SER A 59 -6.56 5.09 5.33
CA SER A 59 -7.83 5.59 4.81
C SER A 59 -8.43 6.69 5.69
N TYR A 60 -8.49 6.47 7.02
CA TYR A 60 -8.91 7.50 7.96
C TYR A 60 -8.04 8.75 7.85
N GLN A 61 -6.71 8.60 7.78
CA GLN A 61 -5.77 9.70 7.59
C GLN A 61 -6.09 10.53 6.34
N ALA A 62 -6.31 9.88 5.19
CA ALA A 62 -6.63 10.56 3.94
C ALA A 62 -7.93 11.39 4.08
N PHE A 63 -8.99 10.79 4.60
CA PHE A 63 -10.28 11.45 4.78
C PHE A 63 -10.26 12.53 5.87
N ASN A 64 -9.57 12.31 6.99
CA ASN A 64 -9.40 13.29 8.05
C ASN A 64 -8.67 14.53 7.52
N GLY A 65 -7.57 14.34 6.80
CA GLY A 65 -6.87 15.43 6.16
C GLY A 65 -7.74 16.15 5.12
N ALA A 66 -8.59 15.44 4.39
CA ALA A 66 -9.57 16.04 3.50
C ALA A 66 -10.58 16.92 4.25
N VAL A 67 -11.11 16.44 5.39
CA VAL A 67 -11.99 17.23 6.28
C VAL A 67 -11.30 18.51 6.74
N ASP A 68 -10.03 18.42 7.14
CA ASP A 68 -9.26 19.56 7.66
C ASP A 68 -9.05 20.66 6.62
N GLN A 69 -9.06 20.31 5.33
CA GLN A 69 -8.87 21.27 4.23
C GLN A 69 -10.17 21.94 3.78
N LEU A 70 -11.34 21.32 4.03
CA LEU A 70 -12.64 21.86 3.59
C LEU A 70 -12.89 23.32 4.05
N PRO A 71 -12.64 23.73 5.31
CA PRO A 71 -12.91 25.10 5.73
C PRO A 71 -12.17 26.14 4.90
N GLU A 72 -10.92 25.88 4.53
CA GLU A 72 -10.12 26.80 3.71
C GLU A 72 -10.57 26.77 2.25
N LEU A 73 -10.78 25.58 1.69
CA LEU A 73 -11.18 25.39 0.29
C LEU A 73 -12.58 25.93 -0.03
N LEU A 74 -13.45 26.10 0.97
CA LEU A 74 -14.80 26.61 0.80
C LEU A 74 -14.92 28.14 0.94
N LYS A 75 -13.86 28.84 1.37
CA LYS A 75 -13.92 30.29 1.59
C LYS A 75 -14.22 31.04 0.28
N GLY A 76 -15.35 31.74 0.26
CA GLY A 76 -15.79 32.53 -0.89
C GLY A 76 -16.17 31.72 -2.13
N VAL A 77 -16.25 30.38 -2.02
CA VAL A 77 -16.58 29.50 -3.16
C VAL A 77 -18.08 29.42 -3.36
N ARG A 78 -18.54 29.68 -4.59
CA ARG A 78 -19.93 29.49 -5.01
C ARG A 78 -20.12 28.11 -5.61
N LYS A 79 -21.22 27.44 -5.25
CA LYS A 79 -21.57 26.08 -5.69
C LYS A 79 -20.37 25.11 -5.56
N PRO A 80 -19.81 24.95 -4.35
CA PRO A 80 -18.69 24.04 -4.15
C PRO A 80 -19.12 22.61 -4.47
N ALA A 81 -18.26 21.88 -5.18
CA ALA A 81 -18.48 20.48 -5.50
C ALA A 81 -17.21 19.66 -5.31
N ILE A 82 -17.39 18.39 -4.95
CA ILE A 82 -16.31 17.42 -4.92
C ILE A 82 -16.59 16.27 -5.88
N ILE A 83 -15.50 15.63 -6.29
CA ILE A 83 -15.51 14.47 -7.15
C ILE A 83 -14.93 13.29 -6.39
N VAL A 84 -15.63 12.17 -6.44
CA VAL A 84 -15.29 10.98 -5.66
C VAL A 84 -15.34 9.78 -6.59
N ASP A 85 -14.24 9.04 -6.70
CA ASP A 85 -14.33 7.69 -7.28
C ASP A 85 -15.15 6.75 -6.38
N LEU A 86 -15.64 5.63 -6.91
CA LEU A 86 -16.38 4.64 -6.14
C LEU A 86 -15.53 3.46 -5.66
N ASP A 87 -14.82 2.79 -6.56
CA ASP A 87 -14.18 1.50 -6.27
C ASP A 87 -12.81 1.73 -5.62
N ASP A 88 -12.60 1.15 -4.44
CA ASP A 88 -11.45 1.38 -3.56
C ASP A 88 -11.23 2.84 -3.12
N THR A 89 -12.25 3.68 -3.29
CA THR A 89 -12.37 5.03 -2.70
C THR A 89 -13.55 5.12 -1.73
N VAL A 90 -14.74 4.65 -2.12
CA VAL A 90 -15.94 4.62 -1.27
C VAL A 90 -16.29 3.18 -0.88
N PHE A 91 -16.29 2.27 -1.86
CA PHE A 91 -16.57 0.86 -1.69
C PHE A 91 -15.32 0.03 -2.00
N SER A 92 -14.95 -0.90 -1.13
CA SER A 92 -13.82 -1.78 -1.38
C SER A 92 -14.08 -2.71 -2.57
N GLY A 93 -13.22 -2.62 -3.58
CA GLY A 93 -13.16 -3.51 -4.74
C GLY A 93 -12.34 -4.77 -4.45
N THR A 94 -11.54 -4.78 -3.37
CA THR A 94 -10.61 -5.85 -3.02
C THR A 94 -11.19 -7.27 -3.13
N ARG A 95 -12.42 -7.49 -2.65
CA ARG A 95 -13.06 -8.81 -2.66
C ARG A 95 -13.34 -9.34 -4.07
N TYR A 96 -13.62 -8.44 -5.03
CA TYR A 96 -13.82 -8.84 -6.41
C TYR A 96 -12.55 -9.47 -6.98
N PHE A 97 -11.41 -8.80 -6.81
CA PHE A 97 -10.13 -9.28 -7.32
C PHE A 97 -9.64 -10.52 -6.57
N THR A 98 -9.81 -10.60 -5.25
CA THR A 98 -9.42 -11.81 -4.50
C THR A 98 -10.34 -13.00 -4.79
N SER A 99 -11.58 -12.78 -5.26
CA SER A 99 -12.44 -13.90 -5.70
C SER A 99 -11.87 -14.67 -6.89
N LEU A 100 -11.00 -14.05 -7.69
CA LEU A 100 -10.38 -14.68 -8.86
C LEU A 100 -9.42 -15.82 -8.47
N LEU A 101 -9.00 -15.87 -7.19
CA LEU A 101 -8.16 -16.94 -6.64
C LEU A 101 -8.86 -18.31 -6.64
N ASP A 102 -10.19 -18.35 -6.74
CA ASP A 102 -10.94 -19.61 -6.84
C ASP A 102 -10.67 -20.36 -8.17
N GLY A 103 -10.13 -19.67 -9.18
CA GLY A 103 -9.79 -20.22 -10.48
C GLY A 103 -11.00 -20.64 -11.34
N THR A 104 -12.22 -20.29 -10.93
CA THR A 104 -13.48 -20.70 -11.60
C THR A 104 -13.82 -19.83 -12.81
N GLU A 105 -13.51 -18.54 -12.76
CA GLU A 105 -13.65 -17.63 -13.89
C GLU A 105 -12.58 -16.54 -13.84
N ASN A 106 -12.27 -15.98 -15.01
CA ASN A 106 -11.34 -14.86 -15.15
C ASN A 106 -12.00 -13.50 -14.99
N HIS A 107 -11.19 -12.47 -14.75
CA HIS A 107 -11.63 -11.09 -14.85
C HIS A 107 -12.19 -10.82 -16.25
N CYS A 108 -13.44 -10.37 -16.31
CA CYS A 108 -14.09 -9.89 -17.53
C CYS A 108 -15.25 -8.94 -17.17
N VAL A 109 -15.74 -8.25 -18.19
CA VAL A 109 -16.83 -7.25 -18.08
C VAL A 109 -18.10 -7.86 -17.50
N GLU A 110 -18.50 -9.05 -17.96
CA GLU A 110 -19.74 -9.69 -17.47
C GLU A 110 -19.61 -10.14 -16.01
N ARG A 111 -18.44 -10.67 -15.62
CA ARG A 111 -18.18 -11.03 -14.22
C ARG A 111 -18.23 -9.80 -13.31
N SER A 112 -17.65 -8.68 -13.75
CA SER A 112 -17.64 -7.45 -12.96
C SER A 112 -19.03 -6.83 -12.85
N LYS A 113 -19.81 -6.78 -13.94
CA LYS A 113 -21.23 -6.37 -13.92
C LYS A 113 -22.06 -7.21 -12.95
N ARG A 114 -21.91 -8.55 -12.99
CA ARG A 114 -22.57 -9.46 -12.04
C ARG A 114 -22.18 -9.17 -10.59
N TRP A 115 -20.90 -8.89 -10.34
CA TRP A 115 -20.39 -8.57 -8.99
C TRP A 115 -20.99 -7.28 -8.42
N TRP A 116 -21.04 -6.22 -9.23
CA TRP A 116 -21.55 -4.91 -8.82
C TRP A 116 -23.08 -4.81 -8.81
N SER A 117 -23.77 -5.81 -9.37
CA SER A 117 -25.24 -5.95 -9.30
C SER A 117 -25.72 -6.70 -8.06
N ARG A 118 -24.82 -7.13 -7.18
CA ARG A 118 -25.18 -7.81 -5.92
C ARG A 118 -25.88 -6.85 -4.97
N SER A 119 -26.53 -7.42 -3.96
CA SER A 119 -27.30 -6.67 -2.98
C SER A 119 -26.47 -5.54 -2.31
N PRO A 120 -27.08 -4.38 -2.04
CA PRO A 120 -26.42 -3.20 -1.45
C PRO A 120 -25.48 -3.49 -0.27
N GLU A 121 -25.88 -4.36 0.65
CA GLU A 121 -25.14 -4.73 1.86
C GLU A 121 -23.79 -5.41 1.59
N LYS A 122 -23.60 -6.00 0.40
CA LYS A 122 -22.32 -6.63 0.01
C LYS A 122 -21.24 -5.61 -0.38
N ASN A 123 -21.60 -4.34 -0.55
CA ASN A 123 -20.63 -3.27 -0.83
C ASN A 123 -20.01 -2.79 0.49
N ARG A 124 -18.78 -3.21 0.78
CA ARG A 124 -18.08 -2.81 2.02
C ARG A 124 -17.56 -1.38 1.88
N LEU A 125 -17.83 -0.53 2.88
CA LEU A 125 -17.29 0.84 2.91
C LEU A 125 -15.79 0.86 3.18
N ILE A 126 -15.11 1.77 2.51
CA ILE A 126 -13.75 2.20 2.86
C ILE A 126 -13.81 3.05 4.14
N SER A 127 -12.91 2.78 5.09
CA SER A 127 -12.88 3.43 6.41
C SER A 127 -12.75 4.95 6.29
N GLY A 128 -13.66 5.69 6.92
CA GLY A 128 -13.69 7.16 6.89
C GLY A 128 -14.52 7.78 5.76
N ALA A 129 -14.80 7.06 4.66
CA ALA A 129 -15.52 7.60 3.50
C ALA A 129 -16.90 8.16 3.88
N LYS A 130 -17.69 7.40 4.65
CA LYS A 130 -19.00 7.83 5.13
C LYS A 130 -18.95 9.11 5.97
N SER A 131 -18.00 9.19 6.90
CA SER A 131 -17.84 10.37 7.77
C SER A 131 -17.49 11.61 6.95
N PHE A 132 -16.51 11.49 6.05
CA PHE A 132 -16.09 12.60 5.20
C PHE A 132 -17.22 13.09 4.29
N LEU A 133 -17.91 12.19 3.57
CA LEU A 133 -18.99 12.55 2.66
C LEU A 133 -20.15 13.23 3.41
N ALA A 134 -20.51 12.73 4.59
CA ALA A 134 -21.52 13.38 5.43
C ALA A 134 -21.10 14.79 5.88
N GLN A 135 -19.82 14.99 6.22
CA GLN A 135 -19.29 16.30 6.60
C GLN A 135 -19.23 17.29 5.42
N ALA A 136 -18.83 16.82 4.24
CA ALA A 136 -18.85 17.64 3.01
C ALA A 136 -20.29 18.06 2.67
N HIS A 137 -21.22 17.11 2.65
CA HIS A 137 -22.64 17.38 2.38
C HIS A 137 -23.24 18.36 3.40
N LYS A 138 -22.97 18.18 4.70
CA LYS A 138 -23.41 19.11 5.75
C LYS A 138 -22.89 20.54 5.56
N ARG A 139 -21.74 20.71 4.89
CA ARG A 139 -21.16 22.02 4.55
C ARG A 139 -21.69 22.61 3.24
N GLY A 140 -22.72 22.00 2.64
CA GLY A 140 -23.33 22.47 1.39
C GLY A 140 -22.50 22.17 0.14
N VAL A 141 -21.62 21.18 0.21
CA VAL A 141 -20.80 20.73 -0.93
C VAL A 141 -21.60 19.71 -1.73
N GLU A 142 -21.73 19.95 -3.04
CA GLU A 142 -22.33 19.00 -3.98
C GLU A 142 -21.37 17.84 -4.25
N ILE A 143 -21.90 16.61 -4.35
CA ILE A 143 -21.06 15.42 -4.46
C ILE A 143 -21.37 14.71 -5.78
N PHE A 144 -20.36 14.62 -6.63
CA PHE A 144 -20.40 13.85 -7.87
C PHE A 144 -19.55 12.60 -7.75
N TYR A 145 -20.10 11.46 -8.15
CA TYR A 145 -19.38 10.20 -8.22
C TYR A 145 -19.00 9.91 -9.67
N ILE A 146 -17.71 9.76 -9.95
CA ILE A 146 -17.19 9.43 -11.28
C ILE A 146 -16.48 8.08 -11.20
N SER A 147 -17.04 7.05 -11.83
CA SER A 147 -16.58 5.67 -11.69
C SER A 147 -16.40 4.97 -13.03
N GLY A 148 -15.42 4.06 -13.10
CA GLY A 148 -15.22 3.15 -14.23
C GLY A 148 -16.27 2.03 -14.33
N ARG A 149 -17.21 1.93 -13.37
CA ARG A 149 -18.37 1.03 -13.50
C ARG A 149 -19.20 1.40 -14.73
N TYR A 150 -19.86 0.40 -15.31
CA TYR A 150 -20.74 0.55 -16.46
C TYR A 150 -22.13 1.09 -16.06
N ASN A 151 -22.78 1.85 -16.95
CA ASN A 151 -24.13 2.39 -16.72
C ASN A 151 -25.16 1.31 -16.36
N GLU A 152 -25.01 0.10 -16.88
CA GLU A 152 -25.88 -1.05 -16.59
C GLU A 152 -25.92 -1.40 -15.09
N VAL A 153 -24.88 -1.05 -14.32
CA VAL A 153 -24.83 -1.24 -12.86
C VAL A 153 -25.04 0.04 -12.05
N LYS A 154 -25.43 1.15 -12.70
CA LYS A 154 -25.60 2.46 -12.06
C LYS A 154 -26.64 2.42 -10.94
N ARG A 155 -27.82 1.87 -11.22
CA ARG A 155 -28.90 1.76 -10.24
C ARG A 155 -28.48 0.97 -9.00
N PHE A 156 -27.78 -0.15 -9.17
CA PHE A 156 -27.27 -0.95 -8.05
C PHE A 156 -26.25 -0.17 -7.20
N SER A 157 -25.40 0.63 -7.84
CA SER A 157 -24.47 1.52 -7.14
C SER A 157 -25.21 2.63 -6.37
N ALA A 158 -26.26 3.20 -6.96
CA ALA A 158 -27.13 4.18 -6.29
C ALA A 158 -27.82 3.56 -5.05
N ASP A 159 -28.35 2.35 -5.17
CA ASP A 159 -29.00 1.63 -4.08
C ASP A 159 -28.00 1.27 -2.97
N ALA A 160 -26.76 0.92 -3.30
CA ALA A 160 -25.68 0.74 -2.33
C ALA A 160 -25.33 2.03 -1.59
N LEU A 161 -25.17 3.16 -2.29
CA LEU A 161 -24.93 4.46 -1.66
C LEU A 161 -26.05 4.82 -0.68
N ARG A 162 -27.32 4.65 -1.10
CA ARG A 162 -28.50 4.91 -0.25
C ARG A 162 -28.56 3.98 0.96
N TYR A 163 -28.32 2.68 0.77
CA TYR A 163 -28.30 1.69 1.86
C TYR A 163 -27.29 2.06 2.95
N HIS A 164 -26.10 2.51 2.55
CA HIS A 164 -25.05 2.95 3.48
C HIS A 164 -25.28 4.35 4.07
N GLY A 165 -26.36 5.03 3.67
CA GLY A 165 -26.69 6.38 4.11
C GLY A 165 -25.70 7.43 3.60
N LEU A 166 -25.14 7.21 2.41
CA LEU A 166 -24.24 8.16 1.74
C LEU A 166 -25.04 9.20 0.96
N PRO A 167 -24.58 10.46 0.92
CA PRO A 167 -25.28 11.53 0.22
C PRO A 167 -25.27 11.28 -1.30
N ILE A 168 -26.46 11.16 -1.87
CA ILE A 168 -26.69 11.11 -3.31
C ILE A 168 -27.88 12.00 -3.62
N LYS A 169 -27.69 12.97 -4.51
CA LYS A 169 -28.75 13.90 -4.90
C LYS A 169 -29.74 13.26 -5.87
N ASP A 170 -29.22 12.68 -6.95
CA ASP A 170 -29.94 11.93 -7.97
C ASP A 170 -28.95 11.06 -8.77
N GLU A 171 -29.43 10.30 -9.76
CA GLU A 171 -28.59 9.44 -10.58
C GLU A 171 -27.73 10.20 -11.62
N ASP A 172 -28.03 11.47 -11.91
CA ASP A 172 -27.20 12.31 -12.78
C ASP A 172 -25.90 12.73 -12.10
N HIS A 173 -25.82 12.61 -10.77
CA HIS A 173 -24.59 12.76 -10.00
C HIS A 173 -23.73 11.49 -10.01
N LEU A 174 -24.18 10.42 -10.69
CA LEU A 174 -23.41 9.19 -10.94
C LEU A 174 -22.95 9.15 -12.42
N LEU A 175 -21.71 9.54 -12.66
CA LEU A 175 -21.11 9.66 -13.99
C LEU A 175 -20.25 8.43 -14.30
N PHE A 176 -20.86 7.45 -14.96
CA PHE A 176 -20.30 6.11 -15.17
C PHE A 176 -19.84 5.89 -16.61
N GLN A 177 -19.10 4.80 -16.84
CA GLN A 177 -18.75 4.37 -18.18
C GLN A 177 -20.00 4.04 -19.00
N PRO A 178 -20.20 4.65 -20.18
CA PRO A 178 -21.44 4.47 -20.94
C PRO A 178 -21.66 3.04 -21.45
N ALA A 179 -20.61 2.43 -22.02
CA ALA A 179 -20.65 1.11 -22.64
C ALA A 179 -19.22 0.57 -22.84
N LEU A 180 -19.08 -0.68 -23.28
CA LEU A 180 -17.79 -1.35 -23.49
C LEU A 180 -16.93 -0.66 -24.58
N ASP A 181 -17.57 -0.17 -25.63
CA ASP A 181 -16.96 0.49 -26.78
C ASP A 181 -16.73 2.00 -26.56
N HIS A 182 -17.11 2.52 -25.39
CA HIS A 182 -16.96 3.93 -25.03
C HIS A 182 -16.19 4.08 -23.72
N THR A 183 -14.94 4.50 -23.80
CA THR A 183 -14.10 4.77 -22.62
C THR A 183 -14.51 6.08 -21.95
N LEU A 184 -14.77 6.03 -20.64
CA LEU A 184 -15.03 7.23 -19.85
C LEU A 184 -13.76 8.08 -19.71
N SER A 185 -13.83 9.36 -20.11
CA SER A 185 -12.84 10.35 -19.71
C SER A 185 -13.27 11.04 -18.42
N LYS A 186 -12.56 10.77 -17.31
CA LYS A 186 -12.84 11.45 -16.04
C LYS A 186 -12.63 12.97 -16.17
N GLU A 187 -11.63 13.42 -16.92
CA GLU A 187 -11.36 14.85 -17.15
C GLU A 187 -12.51 15.54 -17.90
N GLU A 188 -13.09 14.90 -18.92
CA GLU A 188 -14.26 15.46 -19.62
C GLU A 188 -15.44 15.62 -18.66
N ARG A 189 -15.70 14.62 -17.81
CA ARG A 189 -16.75 14.70 -16.77
C ARG A 189 -16.49 15.81 -15.75
N ARG A 190 -15.24 16.00 -15.31
CA ARG A 190 -14.86 17.14 -14.45
C ARG A 190 -15.20 18.47 -15.14
N ASN A 191 -14.90 18.58 -16.43
CA ASN A 191 -15.16 19.79 -17.21
C ASN A 191 -16.66 20.01 -17.45
N ASP A 192 -17.45 18.97 -17.65
CA ASP A 192 -18.91 19.07 -17.77
C ASP A 192 -19.55 19.55 -16.45
N ILE A 193 -19.07 19.09 -15.30
CA ILE A 193 -19.51 19.60 -13.98
C ILE A 193 -19.17 21.10 -13.85
N LYS A 194 -17.95 21.52 -14.22
CA LYS A 194 -17.58 22.94 -14.21
C LYS A 194 -18.47 23.79 -15.12
N LYS A 195 -18.83 23.30 -16.32
CA LYS A 195 -19.74 23.99 -17.25
C LYS A 195 -21.14 24.21 -16.67
N GLN A 196 -21.59 23.36 -15.74
CA GLN A 196 -22.84 23.56 -14.99
C GLN A 196 -22.73 24.65 -13.91
N GLY A 197 -21.56 25.27 -13.74
CA GLY A 197 -21.29 26.36 -12.82
C GLY A 197 -20.86 25.93 -11.42
N TYR A 198 -20.48 24.65 -11.23
CA TYR A 198 -19.89 24.17 -9.98
C TYR A 198 -18.40 24.52 -9.90
N SER A 199 -17.96 24.84 -8.70
CA SER A 199 -16.54 25.04 -8.38
C SER A 199 -15.99 23.75 -7.77
N LEU A 200 -15.16 23.02 -8.52
CA LEU A 200 -14.55 21.80 -8.00
C LEU A 200 -13.49 22.15 -6.95
N VAL A 201 -13.74 21.80 -5.69
CA VAL A 201 -12.83 22.09 -4.57
C VAL A 201 -11.98 20.89 -4.18
N MET A 202 -12.40 19.67 -4.50
CA MET A 202 -11.64 18.47 -4.20
C MET A 202 -11.96 17.32 -5.17
N SER A 203 -10.99 16.44 -5.39
CA SER A 203 -11.13 15.15 -6.04
C SER A 203 -10.51 14.07 -5.16
N LEU A 204 -11.21 12.96 -4.98
CA LEU A 204 -10.81 11.84 -4.13
C LEU A 204 -10.81 10.55 -4.96
N GLY A 205 -9.74 9.76 -4.83
CA GLY A 205 -9.53 8.61 -5.69
C GLY A 205 -8.34 7.75 -5.30
N ASP A 206 -8.29 6.53 -5.83
CA ASP A 206 -7.20 5.56 -5.69
C ASP A 206 -6.31 5.49 -6.94
N GLN A 207 -6.64 6.27 -7.98
CA GLN A 207 -5.88 6.36 -9.23
C GLN A 207 -5.54 7.81 -9.60
N LEU A 208 -4.41 8.01 -10.27
CA LEU A 208 -3.96 9.35 -10.65
C LEU A 208 -4.94 10.03 -11.64
N ASP A 209 -5.65 9.24 -12.44
CA ASP A 209 -6.64 9.68 -13.42
C ASP A 209 -7.94 10.23 -12.77
N ASP A 210 -8.12 9.98 -11.47
CA ASP A 210 -9.19 10.57 -10.66
C ASP A 210 -8.99 12.06 -10.44
N PHE A 211 -7.75 12.53 -10.58
CA PHE A 211 -7.35 13.91 -10.27
C PHE A 211 -7.13 14.77 -11.52
N ALA A 212 -6.59 14.18 -12.58
CA ALA A 212 -6.28 14.87 -13.84
C ALA A 212 -6.21 13.88 -15.01
N GLU A 213 -6.18 14.38 -16.25
CA GLU A 213 -5.82 13.53 -17.39
C GLU A 213 -4.31 13.26 -17.36
N ILE A 214 -3.91 11.99 -17.30
CA ILE A 214 -2.50 11.58 -17.23
C ILE A 214 -2.11 10.83 -18.50
N LYS A 215 -0.91 11.13 -19.01
CA LYS A 215 -0.33 10.48 -20.19
C LYS A 215 1.06 9.93 -19.85
N GLY A 216 1.49 8.96 -20.65
CA GLY A 216 2.84 8.39 -20.56
C GLY A 216 2.95 7.21 -19.59
N LEU A 217 4.18 6.71 -19.49
CA LEU A 217 4.56 5.56 -18.66
C LEU A 217 4.99 6.02 -17.26
N SER A 218 5.48 5.11 -16.43
CA SER A 218 5.75 5.37 -15.01
C SER A 218 6.58 6.63 -14.74
N GLU A 219 7.61 6.94 -15.53
CA GLU A 219 8.44 8.13 -15.29
C GLU A 219 7.70 9.45 -15.56
N ASP A 220 6.90 9.51 -16.64
CA ASP A 220 6.07 10.69 -16.95
C ASP A 220 5.07 10.97 -15.82
N ARG A 221 4.49 9.90 -15.29
CA ARG A 221 3.53 9.94 -14.17
C ARG A 221 4.20 10.38 -12.87
N CYS A 222 5.41 9.89 -12.60
CA CYS A 222 6.22 10.36 -11.47
C CYS A 222 6.57 11.85 -11.60
N GLN A 223 6.94 12.30 -12.81
CA GLN A 223 7.22 13.71 -13.08
C GLN A 223 5.96 14.57 -12.89
N PHE A 224 4.80 14.10 -13.34
CA PHE A 224 3.53 14.77 -13.11
C PHE A 224 3.27 14.99 -11.62
N ILE A 225 3.50 13.97 -10.78
CA ILE A 225 3.36 14.09 -9.32
C ILE A 225 4.32 15.13 -8.75
N ARG A 226 5.60 15.11 -9.14
CA ARG A 226 6.60 16.08 -8.66
C ARG A 226 6.18 17.52 -8.99
N THR A 227 5.63 17.75 -10.18
CA THR A 227 5.13 19.07 -10.62
C THR A 227 3.89 19.50 -9.82
N HIS A 228 3.01 18.57 -9.48
CA HIS A 228 1.71 18.86 -8.84
C HIS A 228 1.67 18.51 -7.34
N GLN A 229 2.81 18.24 -6.71
CA GLN A 229 2.93 17.73 -5.35
C GLN A 229 2.15 18.55 -4.29
N GLN A 230 1.94 19.84 -4.53
CA GLN A 230 1.24 20.75 -3.60
C GLN A 230 -0.28 20.57 -3.61
N ARG A 231 -0.83 19.87 -4.60
CA ARG A 231 -2.28 19.59 -4.73
C ARG A 231 -2.69 18.38 -3.88
N PHE A 232 -1.78 17.41 -3.73
CA PHE A 232 -1.99 16.20 -2.94
C PHE A 232 -2.10 16.51 -1.44
N GLY A 233 -3.12 15.93 -0.81
CA GLY A 233 -3.50 16.20 0.57
C GLY A 233 -4.23 17.52 0.80
N ARG A 234 -4.47 18.30 -0.27
CA ARG A 234 -5.24 19.55 -0.24
C ARG A 234 -6.54 19.42 -1.04
N GLU A 235 -6.43 19.45 -2.37
CA GLU A 235 -7.57 19.32 -3.29
C GLU A 235 -7.57 17.97 -4.01
N TRP A 236 -6.45 17.26 -4.01
CA TRP A 236 -6.38 15.87 -4.46
C TRP A 236 -6.14 14.97 -3.26
N VAL A 237 -7.05 14.02 -3.02
CA VAL A 237 -6.97 13.08 -1.90
C VAL A 237 -6.79 11.68 -2.44
N ALA A 238 -5.56 11.17 -2.33
CA ALA A 238 -5.16 9.84 -2.72
C ALA A 238 -5.48 8.81 -1.64
N LEU A 239 -6.08 7.69 -2.06
CA LEU A 239 -6.33 6.51 -1.23
C LEU A 239 -5.40 5.36 -1.64
N PRO A 240 -5.03 4.46 -0.70
CA PRO A 240 -4.15 3.34 -1.01
C PRO A 240 -4.85 2.28 -1.86
N ASN A 241 -4.24 1.92 -2.99
CA ASN A 241 -4.62 0.71 -3.73
C ASN A 241 -3.41 -0.05 -4.29
N GLY A 242 -2.89 -0.98 -3.48
CA GLY A 242 -1.84 -1.89 -3.89
C GLY A 242 -2.29 -3.15 -4.62
N LEU A 243 -3.56 -3.28 -5.00
CA LEU A 243 -4.08 -4.50 -5.60
C LEU A 243 -4.11 -4.42 -7.12
N TYR A 244 -4.57 -3.29 -7.66
CA TYR A 244 -4.61 -3.02 -9.09
C TYR A 244 -4.46 -1.51 -9.33
N GLY A 245 -4.29 -1.12 -10.59
CA GLY A 245 -4.43 0.26 -11.02
C GLY A 245 -3.66 0.57 -12.28
N HIS A 246 -3.85 1.78 -12.80
CA HIS A 246 -3.12 2.26 -13.96
C HIS A 246 -1.60 2.33 -13.74
N TRP A 247 -1.15 2.36 -12.48
CA TRP A 247 0.26 2.28 -12.12
C TRP A 247 0.93 0.97 -12.58
N GLU A 248 0.19 -0.14 -12.63
CA GLU A 248 0.68 -1.41 -13.18
C GLU A 248 0.75 -1.33 -14.71
N TRP A 249 -0.24 -0.70 -15.34
CA TRP A 249 -0.29 -0.52 -16.80
C TRP A 249 0.80 0.41 -17.31
N ALA A 250 1.22 1.37 -16.49
CA ALA A 250 2.27 2.33 -16.80
C ALA A 250 3.67 1.71 -16.90
N LEU A 251 3.84 0.45 -16.52
CA LEU A 251 5.13 -0.25 -16.61
C LEU A 251 5.54 -0.60 -18.04
N ASN A 252 4.56 -0.76 -18.94
CA ASN A 252 4.84 -1.12 -20.33
C ASN A 252 3.72 -0.68 -21.27
N GLU A 253 4.07 -0.30 -22.49
CA GLU A 253 3.08 -0.09 -23.54
C GLU A 253 2.27 -1.36 -23.78
N LYS A 254 0.94 -1.21 -23.95
CA LYS A 254 0.03 -2.34 -24.17
C LYS A 254 0.08 -3.40 -23.05
N TYR A 255 0.43 -3.02 -21.82
CA TYR A 255 0.49 -3.94 -20.68
C TYR A 255 -0.74 -4.84 -20.53
N LYS A 256 -1.93 -4.30 -20.80
CA LYS A 256 -3.20 -5.04 -20.73
C LYS A 256 -3.28 -6.22 -21.70
N GLU A 257 -2.62 -6.11 -22.85
CA GLU A 257 -2.59 -7.14 -23.91
C GLU A 257 -1.57 -8.25 -23.62
N LYS A 258 -0.71 -8.07 -22.61
CA LYS A 258 0.34 -9.01 -22.24
C LYS A 258 -0.23 -10.27 -21.59
N THR A 259 0.40 -11.39 -21.92
CA THR A 259 0.17 -12.69 -21.26
C THR A 259 0.59 -12.64 -19.78
N PRO A 260 0.07 -13.54 -18.93
CA PRO A 260 0.51 -13.66 -17.54
C PRO A 260 2.04 -13.74 -17.36
N GLU A 261 2.72 -14.51 -18.21
CA GLU A 261 4.18 -14.68 -18.20
C GLU A 261 4.91 -13.37 -18.57
N GLU A 262 4.47 -12.69 -19.62
CA GLU A 262 5.05 -11.38 -19.99
C GLU A 262 4.84 -10.35 -18.87
N LYS A 263 3.66 -10.33 -18.24
CA LYS A 263 3.37 -9.46 -17.10
C LYS A 263 4.29 -9.76 -15.93
N PHE A 264 4.54 -11.02 -15.61
CA PHE A 264 5.50 -11.43 -14.59
C PHE A 264 6.92 -10.91 -14.92
N GLY A 265 7.37 -11.06 -16.16
CA GLY A 265 8.67 -10.53 -16.62
C GLY A 265 8.77 -9.01 -16.45
N ILE A 266 7.73 -8.26 -16.83
CA ILE A 266 7.68 -6.80 -16.69
C ILE A 266 7.71 -6.37 -15.22
N ARG A 267 6.88 -6.99 -14.36
CA ARG A 267 6.80 -6.64 -12.92
C ARG A 267 8.12 -6.93 -12.21
N THR A 268 8.72 -8.07 -12.48
CA THR A 268 10.02 -8.43 -11.88
C THR A 268 11.16 -7.55 -12.40
N ALA A 269 11.13 -7.15 -13.67
CA ALA A 269 12.08 -6.18 -14.22
C ALA A 269 11.96 -4.80 -13.56
N ALA A 270 10.75 -4.32 -13.32
CA ALA A 270 10.50 -3.05 -12.64
C ALA A 270 11.04 -3.02 -11.20
N LEU A 271 10.99 -4.16 -10.49
CA LEU A 271 11.46 -4.27 -9.11
C LEU A 271 12.97 -4.46 -8.98
N TRP A 272 13.59 -5.23 -9.89
CA TRP A 272 14.98 -5.70 -9.72
C TRP A 272 15.92 -5.39 -10.88
N GLY A 273 15.52 -4.52 -11.81
CA GLY A 273 16.36 -4.11 -12.94
C GLY A 273 16.56 -5.19 -14.02
N GLY A 274 15.72 -6.22 -14.02
CA GLY A 274 15.69 -7.26 -15.05
C GLY A 274 14.67 -8.37 -14.75
N PRO A 275 14.13 -9.05 -15.78
CA PRO A 275 13.16 -10.11 -15.60
C PRO A 275 13.77 -11.25 -14.78
N LYS A 276 12.97 -11.86 -13.91
CA LYS A 276 13.39 -13.05 -13.14
C LYS A 276 12.85 -14.31 -13.79
N PRO A 277 13.61 -15.43 -13.80
CA PRO A 277 13.06 -16.73 -14.17
C PRO A 277 11.92 -17.12 -13.22
N ILE A 278 10.88 -17.77 -13.74
CA ILE A 278 9.70 -18.14 -12.96
C ILE A 278 10.09 -19.04 -11.78
N GLU A 279 11.01 -19.97 -12.00
CA GLU A 279 11.50 -20.94 -11.01
C GLU A 279 12.38 -20.32 -9.92
N SER A 280 12.83 -19.07 -10.11
CA SER A 280 13.73 -18.40 -9.15
C SER A 280 13.01 -17.91 -7.89
N LEU A 281 11.68 -17.83 -7.90
CA LEU A 281 10.86 -17.42 -6.77
C LEU A 281 9.94 -18.57 -6.34
N VAL A 282 10.03 -18.94 -5.06
CA VAL A 282 9.07 -19.87 -4.46
C VAL A 282 7.67 -19.23 -4.43
N PRO A 283 6.60 -20.02 -4.45
CA PRO A 283 5.24 -19.50 -4.57
C PRO A 283 4.85 -18.42 -3.57
N VAL A 284 5.29 -18.57 -2.33
CA VAL A 284 4.99 -17.62 -1.25
C VAL A 284 5.62 -16.24 -1.49
N ASP A 285 6.80 -16.19 -2.10
CA ASP A 285 7.47 -14.93 -2.42
C ASP A 285 6.79 -14.22 -3.61
N ARG A 286 6.18 -14.98 -4.53
CA ARG A 286 5.39 -14.41 -5.63
C ARG A 286 4.17 -13.64 -5.15
N GLN A 287 3.55 -14.08 -4.05
CA GLN A 287 2.40 -13.41 -3.44
C GLN A 287 2.72 -11.96 -3.00
N LEU A 288 4.00 -11.62 -2.82
CA LEU A 288 4.44 -10.28 -2.44
C LEU A 288 4.65 -9.33 -3.63
N ILE A 289 4.74 -9.85 -4.85
CA ILE A 289 5.15 -9.06 -6.03
C ILE A 289 4.21 -7.87 -6.25
N GLN A 290 2.90 -8.07 -6.23
CA GLN A 290 1.94 -6.99 -6.48
C GLN A 290 2.07 -5.86 -5.45
N LEU A 291 2.24 -6.21 -4.17
CA LEU A 291 2.35 -5.25 -3.08
C LEU A 291 3.68 -4.49 -3.12
N ALA A 292 4.78 -5.19 -3.43
CA ALA A 292 6.08 -4.59 -3.66
C ALA A 292 6.06 -3.65 -4.86
N LEU A 293 5.43 -4.06 -5.97
CA LEU A 293 5.30 -3.23 -7.15
C LEU A 293 4.57 -1.94 -6.84
N TRP A 294 3.47 -2.01 -6.07
CA TRP A 294 2.79 -0.82 -5.61
C TRP A 294 3.71 0.09 -4.77
N GLN A 295 4.35 -0.43 -3.73
CA GLN A 295 5.20 0.37 -2.84
C GLN A 295 6.41 1.01 -3.56
N TYR A 296 7.03 0.31 -4.51
CA TYR A 296 8.32 0.74 -5.07
C TYR A 296 8.22 1.38 -6.45
N THR A 297 7.14 1.15 -7.20
CA THR A 297 7.02 1.66 -8.58
C THR A 297 5.74 2.45 -8.84
N SER A 298 4.76 2.42 -7.94
CA SER A 298 3.49 3.13 -8.15
C SER A 298 3.64 4.64 -8.04
N ASP A 299 3.01 5.34 -8.98
CA ASP A 299 2.80 6.77 -8.93
C ASP A 299 1.88 7.15 -7.75
N MET A 300 0.80 6.40 -7.50
CA MET A 300 -0.12 6.64 -6.40
C MET A 300 0.55 6.50 -5.04
N PHE A 301 1.45 5.53 -4.86
CA PHE A 301 2.24 5.43 -3.64
C PHE A 301 3.12 6.68 -3.43
N GLN A 302 3.75 7.20 -4.48
CA GLN A 302 4.51 8.45 -4.40
C GLN A 302 3.62 9.66 -4.08
N ALA A 303 2.47 9.79 -4.74
CA ALA A 303 1.50 10.84 -4.48
C ALA A 303 1.02 10.84 -3.03
N MET A 304 0.76 9.65 -2.46
CA MET A 304 0.40 9.48 -1.06
C MET A 304 1.48 10.01 -0.12
N LYS A 305 2.78 9.76 -0.38
CA LYS A 305 3.84 10.33 0.48
C LYS A 305 3.80 11.86 0.51
N TYR A 306 3.63 12.52 -0.64
CA TYR A 306 3.48 13.99 -0.68
C TYR A 306 2.25 14.46 0.11
N GLN A 307 1.11 13.79 -0.09
CA GLN A 307 -0.12 14.06 0.66
C GLN A 307 0.09 13.98 2.16
N ILE A 308 0.68 12.88 2.65
CA ILE A 308 0.80 12.59 4.08
C ILE A 308 1.64 13.66 4.77
N TYR A 309 2.80 14.00 4.22
CA TYR A 309 3.64 15.07 4.78
C TYR A 309 3.03 16.46 4.65
N SER A 310 2.28 16.72 3.56
CA SER A 310 1.55 17.97 3.37
C SER A 310 0.45 18.15 4.42
N GLN A 311 -0.34 17.09 4.66
CA GLN A 311 -1.40 17.07 5.67
C GLN A 311 -0.84 17.20 7.08
N ALA A 312 0.22 16.46 7.41
CA ALA A 312 0.91 16.57 8.69
C ALA A 312 1.42 18.00 8.93
N ALA A 313 2.00 18.66 7.92
CA ALA A 313 2.44 20.05 8.01
C ALA A 313 1.26 21.01 8.26
N CYS A 314 0.12 20.80 7.59
CA CYS A 314 -1.09 21.60 7.80
C CYS A 314 -1.63 21.41 9.23
N TYR A 315 -1.65 20.19 9.73
CA TYR A 315 -2.05 19.89 11.09
C TYR A 315 -1.14 20.60 12.10
N LEU A 316 0.19 20.51 11.94
CA LEU A 316 1.13 21.23 12.82
C LEU A 316 0.86 22.72 12.86
N LYS A 317 0.63 23.36 11.71
CA LYS A 317 0.27 24.78 11.66
C LYS A 317 -1.00 25.08 12.47
N SER A 318 -2.03 24.25 12.33
CA SER A 318 -3.31 24.46 13.02
C SER A 318 -3.22 24.32 14.54
N VAL A 319 -2.31 23.47 15.05
CA VAL A 319 -2.16 23.25 16.50
C VAL A 319 -1.11 24.15 17.13
N VAL A 320 -0.12 24.63 16.36
CA VAL A 320 0.89 25.58 16.85
C VAL A 320 0.31 26.95 17.12
N GLU A 321 -0.65 27.42 16.31
CA GLU A 321 -1.39 28.66 16.59
C GLU A 321 -2.12 28.62 17.96
N ILE A 322 -2.27 27.42 18.55
CA ILE A 322 -2.91 27.16 19.84
C ILE A 322 -1.88 26.79 20.94
N SER A 323 -0.63 26.44 20.60
CA SER A 323 0.34 25.86 21.55
C SER A 323 1.42 26.84 22.01
N GLU A 324 1.67 26.87 23.33
CA GLU A 324 2.83 27.55 23.94
C GLU A 324 4.17 26.90 23.53
N LEU A 325 5.26 27.66 23.69
CA LEU A 325 6.65 27.18 23.59
C LEU A 325 6.81 25.83 24.34
N ASN A 326 7.56 24.86 23.76
CA ASN A 326 7.88 23.49 24.27
C ASN A 326 7.18 22.28 23.59
N SER A 327 6.74 22.43 22.35
CA SER A 327 6.20 21.32 21.54
C SER A 327 7.28 20.51 20.82
N ILE A 328 7.06 19.21 20.67
CA ILE A 328 7.93 18.29 19.93
C ILE A 328 7.17 17.46 18.90
N ILE A 329 7.90 16.94 17.91
CA ILE A 329 7.48 15.82 17.07
C ILE A 329 8.44 14.65 17.21
N ILE A 330 7.93 13.44 17.01
CA ILE A 330 8.73 12.21 16.96
C ILE A 330 8.58 11.62 15.55
N ILE A 331 9.67 11.28 14.90
CA ILE A 331 9.66 10.69 13.56
C ILE A 331 10.59 9.50 13.49
N ASP A 332 10.12 8.38 12.95
CA ASP A 332 10.98 7.25 12.64
C ASP A 332 12.02 7.60 11.59
N ILE A 333 13.27 7.19 11.85
CA ILE A 333 14.34 7.32 10.85
C ILE A 333 14.06 6.35 9.68
N GLU A 334 13.84 5.08 9.96
CA GLU A 334 13.48 4.08 8.94
C GLU A 334 11.98 4.13 8.67
N GLY A 335 11.56 4.15 7.41
CA GLY A 335 10.16 4.27 7.02
C GLY A 335 9.58 5.68 7.17
N GLY A 336 10.05 6.49 8.13
CA GLY A 336 9.66 7.89 8.31
C GLY A 336 10.58 8.92 7.65
N ILE A 337 11.87 8.67 7.44
CA ILE A 337 12.76 9.62 6.72
C ILE A 337 13.50 8.93 5.61
N LEU A 338 13.95 7.71 5.89
CA LEU A 338 14.68 6.86 4.98
C LEU A 338 13.75 5.78 4.46
N ALA A 339 13.70 5.66 3.14
CA ALA A 339 13.04 4.53 2.48
C ALA A 339 14.08 3.63 1.84
N ALA A 340 13.84 2.32 1.84
CA ALA A 340 14.66 1.37 1.10
C ALA A 340 14.53 1.67 -0.41
N ARG A 341 15.63 1.52 -1.15
CA ARG A 341 15.65 1.78 -2.61
C ARG A 341 15.03 0.67 -3.44
N GLN A 342 15.07 -0.57 -2.94
CA GLN A 342 14.52 -1.77 -3.57
C GLN A 342 13.91 -2.70 -2.52
N PRO A 343 12.92 -3.53 -2.89
CA PRO A 343 12.35 -4.51 -1.97
C PRO A 343 13.29 -5.69 -1.74
N SER A 344 13.32 -6.19 -0.49
CA SER A 344 13.57 -7.62 -0.27
C SER A 344 12.24 -8.36 -0.46
N VAL A 345 12.25 -9.48 -1.19
CA VAL A 345 11.04 -10.28 -1.48
C VAL A 345 11.13 -11.71 -0.99
N LYS A 346 12.16 -12.06 -0.22
CA LYS A 346 12.18 -13.36 0.44
C LYS A 346 11.57 -13.21 1.82
N LEU A 347 10.41 -13.84 2.05
CA LEU A 347 9.81 -13.93 3.39
C LEU A 347 10.75 -14.54 4.43
N SER A 348 11.69 -15.37 3.97
CA SER A 348 12.72 -16.05 4.76
C SER A 348 13.93 -15.17 5.10
N GLU A 349 14.10 -14.02 4.43
CA GLU A 349 15.18 -13.10 4.77
C GLU A 349 14.70 -12.18 5.90
N PRO A 350 15.40 -12.17 7.05
CA PRO A 350 14.96 -11.40 8.20
C PRO A 350 14.91 -9.90 7.88
N ASP A 351 13.94 -9.22 8.48
CA ASP A 351 13.86 -7.77 8.58
C ASP A 351 15.24 -7.23 8.99
N SER A 352 15.86 -6.58 8.03
CA SER A 352 17.13 -5.92 8.15
C SER A 352 16.87 -4.55 7.52
N LEU A 353 16.02 -3.70 8.13
CA LEU A 353 16.30 -3.00 9.40
C LEU A 353 17.76 -2.58 9.39
N LEU A 354 18.04 -1.46 8.72
CA LEU A 354 19.33 -0.76 8.66
C LEU A 354 20.48 -1.56 9.29
N THR A 355 20.90 -2.65 8.64
CA THR A 355 22.07 -3.37 9.15
C THR A 355 23.26 -2.43 9.03
N GLU A 356 24.27 -2.61 9.87
CA GLU A 356 25.51 -1.84 9.73
C GLU A 356 26.10 -1.95 8.30
N HIS A 357 25.73 -3.01 7.57
CA HIS A 357 26.01 -3.22 6.15
C HIS A 357 25.10 -2.40 5.23
N GLY A 358 23.77 -2.38 5.45
CA GLY A 358 22.79 -1.62 4.65
C GLY A 358 22.96 -0.08 4.71
N ILE A 359 23.43 0.46 5.85
CA ILE A 359 23.80 1.89 5.95
C ILE A 359 25.06 2.18 5.12
N LYS A 360 26.03 1.25 5.09
CA LYS A 360 27.30 1.42 4.36
C LYS A 360 27.13 1.25 2.84
N SER A 361 26.14 0.48 2.38
CA SER A 361 25.93 0.14 0.97
C SER A 361 24.99 1.08 0.19
N ALA A 362 24.60 2.25 0.75
CA ALA A 362 23.74 3.24 0.11
C ALA A 362 22.35 2.71 -0.34
N HIS A 363 21.79 1.75 0.39
CA HIS A 363 20.50 1.11 0.06
C HIS A 363 19.27 1.94 0.45
N TYR A 364 19.47 3.14 1.00
CA TYR A 364 18.40 4.02 1.47
C TYR A 364 18.42 5.36 0.75
N ILE A 365 17.24 5.91 0.52
CA ILE A 365 17.03 7.25 0.00
C ILE A 365 16.33 8.11 1.05
N VAL A 366 16.75 9.36 1.17
CA VAL A 366 16.04 10.36 1.97
C VAL A 366 14.76 10.74 1.24
N MET A 367 13.63 10.67 1.93
CA MET A 367 12.34 11.10 1.40
C MET A 367 12.30 12.64 1.30
N PRO A 368 12.24 13.22 0.09
CA PRO A 368 12.22 14.68 -0.07
C PRO A 368 10.99 15.34 0.59
N GLU A 369 9.88 14.60 0.69
CA GLU A 369 8.63 15.04 1.32
C GLU A 369 8.81 15.25 2.83
N ALA A 370 9.47 14.30 3.50
CA ALA A 370 9.85 14.41 4.90
C ALA A 370 10.74 15.64 5.14
N LYS A 371 11.68 15.93 4.22
CA LYS A 371 12.54 17.12 4.31
C LYS A 371 11.78 18.43 4.34
N LYS A 372 10.72 18.54 3.53
CA LYS A 372 9.86 19.73 3.49
C LYS A 372 9.04 19.87 4.77
N PHE A 373 8.51 18.76 5.28
CA PHE A 373 7.77 18.73 6.54
C PHE A 373 8.65 19.15 7.72
N LEU A 374 9.86 18.59 7.85
CA LEU A 374 10.77 18.92 8.95
C LEU A 374 11.16 20.41 8.94
N LYS A 375 11.44 20.99 7.78
CA LYS A 375 11.64 22.46 7.66
C LYS A 375 10.42 23.28 8.12
N THR A 376 9.22 22.75 7.94
CA THR A 376 8.00 23.40 8.43
C THR A 376 7.97 23.36 9.96
N ALA A 377 8.24 22.21 10.56
CA ALA A 377 8.34 22.08 12.03
C ALA A 377 9.40 23.04 12.61
N GLU A 378 10.57 23.13 11.97
CA GLU A 378 11.64 24.07 12.34
C GLU A 378 11.17 25.53 12.31
N ALA A 379 10.46 25.94 11.25
CA ALA A 379 9.96 27.30 11.09
C ALA A 379 8.94 27.70 12.17
N TYR A 380 8.28 26.72 12.80
CA TYR A 380 7.35 26.90 13.90
C TYR A 380 8.00 26.69 15.29
N ASN A 381 9.33 26.61 15.38
CA ASN A 381 10.08 26.35 16.62
C ASN A 381 9.64 25.06 17.33
N ILE A 382 9.31 24.02 16.56
CA ILE A 382 8.98 22.70 17.09
C ILE A 382 10.26 21.86 17.13
N ASP A 383 10.58 21.32 18.29
CA ASP A 383 11.75 20.45 18.48
C ASP A 383 11.49 19.07 17.84
N ILE A 384 12.50 18.51 17.18
CA ILE A 384 12.37 17.28 16.38
C ILE A 384 13.17 16.15 17.04
N TYR A 385 12.52 15.02 17.28
CA TYR A 385 13.17 13.80 17.77
C TYR A 385 13.11 12.68 16.72
N PHE A 386 14.27 12.11 16.42
CA PHE A 386 14.43 11.03 15.46
C PHE A 386 14.50 9.69 16.17
N ARG A 387 13.55 8.81 15.92
CA ARG A 387 13.51 7.48 16.54
C ARG A 387 14.23 6.46 15.67
N ALA A 388 15.09 5.66 16.30
CA ALA A 388 15.72 4.50 15.68
C ALA A 388 15.50 3.26 16.54
N VAL A 389 15.01 2.20 15.91
CA VAL A 389 14.86 0.89 16.56
C VAL A 389 16.14 0.09 16.38
N TYR A 390 16.65 -0.50 17.45
CA TYR A 390 17.83 -1.38 17.43
C TYR A 390 17.49 -2.78 17.92
N ARG A 391 18.30 -3.76 17.51
CA ARG A 391 18.04 -5.17 17.77
C ARG A 391 18.27 -5.56 19.23
N GLN A 392 17.52 -6.56 19.71
CA GLN A 392 17.50 -6.93 21.13
C GLN A 392 18.87 -7.42 21.64
N GLU A 393 19.67 -8.00 20.76
CA GLU A 393 20.98 -8.61 21.00
C GLU A 393 22.16 -7.64 20.89
N TRP A 394 21.93 -6.36 20.59
CA TRP A 394 23.00 -5.37 20.52
C TRP A 394 23.43 -4.91 21.93
N ASP A 395 24.74 -4.77 22.12
CA ASP A 395 25.33 -4.13 23.29
C ASP A 395 25.33 -2.59 23.16
N ASP A 396 25.70 -1.90 24.24
CA ASP A 396 25.74 -0.44 24.27
C ASP A 396 26.71 0.15 23.23
N LYS A 397 27.83 -0.53 22.97
CA LYS A 397 28.85 -0.07 22.02
C LYS A 397 28.32 -0.09 20.59
N LYS A 398 27.66 -1.18 20.17
CA LYS A 398 27.01 -1.30 18.87
C LYS A 398 25.88 -0.28 18.71
N THR A 399 25.08 -0.11 19.77
CA THR A 399 23.97 0.85 19.79
C THR A 399 24.48 2.29 19.60
N GLN A 400 25.55 2.68 20.31
CA GLN A 400 26.18 3.99 20.15
C GLN A 400 26.83 4.19 18.77
N GLN A 401 27.50 3.16 18.25
CA GLN A 401 28.10 3.20 16.91
C GLN A 401 27.04 3.41 15.83
N TYR A 402 25.91 2.71 15.93
CA TYR A 402 24.79 2.85 15.02
C TYR A 402 24.15 4.24 15.11
N ALA A 403 23.90 4.75 16.32
CA ALA A 403 23.40 6.12 16.52
C ALA A 403 24.33 7.17 15.86
N LYS A 404 25.65 7.01 15.98
CA LYS A 404 26.64 7.90 15.35
C LYS A 404 26.60 7.83 13.82
N GLN A 405 26.38 6.64 13.24
CA GLN A 405 26.20 6.47 11.80
C GLN A 405 24.93 7.18 11.31
N LEU A 406 23.81 7.03 12.03
CA LEU A 406 22.56 7.72 11.72
C LEU A 406 22.70 9.24 11.80
N CYS A 407 23.32 9.78 12.86
CA CYS A 407 23.66 11.21 12.92
C CYS A 407 24.44 11.65 11.68
N THR A 408 25.47 10.89 11.28
CA THR A 408 26.31 11.24 10.13
C THR A 408 25.52 11.23 8.83
N LEU A 409 24.61 10.27 8.66
CA LEU A 409 23.74 10.17 7.49
C LEU A 409 22.78 11.35 7.43
N LEU A 410 22.06 11.62 8.53
CA LEU A 410 21.07 12.68 8.60
C LEU A 410 21.70 14.08 8.50
N LYS A 411 22.92 14.29 9.04
CA LYS A 411 23.67 15.55 8.95
C LYS A 411 23.86 16.07 7.52
N LYS A 412 23.87 15.19 6.51
CA LYS A 412 23.98 15.60 5.11
C LYS A 412 22.78 16.42 4.64
N ASP A 413 21.60 16.12 5.16
CA ASP A 413 20.33 16.68 4.70
C ASP A 413 19.59 17.51 5.76
N TYR A 414 19.94 17.34 7.04
CA TYR A 414 19.23 17.88 8.20
C TYR A 414 20.22 18.50 9.19
N LYS A 415 20.20 19.83 9.32
CA LYS A 415 21.09 20.56 10.25
C LYS A 415 20.78 20.24 11.72
N ILE A 416 19.54 19.88 12.05
CA ILE A 416 19.11 19.56 13.43
C ILE A 416 19.54 18.17 13.89
N ALA A 417 19.88 17.25 12.99
CA ALA A 417 20.34 15.91 13.34
C ALA A 417 21.78 15.87 13.90
N THR A 418 22.30 17.01 14.37
CA THR A 418 23.71 17.15 14.73
C THR A 418 24.06 16.73 16.15
N ASP A 419 23.08 16.71 17.03
CA ASP A 419 23.24 16.34 18.44
C ASP A 419 22.69 14.93 18.67
N GLN A 420 23.48 14.09 19.36
CA GLN A 420 23.02 12.74 19.74
C GLN A 420 21.78 12.82 20.64
N ASP A 421 21.56 13.97 21.27
CA ASP A 421 20.41 14.18 22.13
C ASP A 421 19.05 14.17 21.39
N HIS A 422 19.04 14.32 20.07
CA HIS A 422 17.83 14.24 19.26
C HIS A 422 17.59 12.86 18.63
N ILE A 423 18.48 11.87 18.86
CA ILE A 423 18.27 10.48 18.43
C ILE A 423 17.77 9.62 19.58
N LEU A 424 16.51 9.17 19.47
CA LEU A 424 15.88 8.26 20.42
C LEU A 424 16.15 6.81 20.01
N MET A 425 17.14 6.22 20.66
CA MET A 425 17.42 4.78 20.54
C MET A 425 16.39 3.95 21.31
N VAL A 426 15.64 3.13 20.58
CA VAL A 426 14.56 2.28 21.12
C VAL A 426 14.85 0.81 20.84
N ARG A 427 14.78 -0.01 21.87
CA ARG A 427 14.97 -1.46 21.71
C ARG A 427 13.76 -2.07 21.00
N SER A 428 14.00 -2.93 20.02
CA SER A 428 12.94 -3.71 19.37
C SER A 428 12.09 -4.47 20.40
N GLY A 429 10.76 -4.44 20.24
CA GLY A 429 9.78 -4.97 21.20
C GLY A 429 9.48 -4.06 22.39
N SER A 430 10.15 -2.91 22.52
CA SER A 430 9.98 -1.92 23.59
C SER A 430 9.47 -0.55 23.10
N GLU A 431 8.78 -0.51 21.95
CA GLU A 431 8.36 0.70 21.22
C GLU A 431 7.16 1.46 21.84
N ASN A 432 6.87 1.29 23.13
CA ASN A 432 5.71 1.92 23.78
C ASN A 432 5.84 3.47 23.83
N GLU A 433 4.81 4.18 23.36
CA GLU A 433 4.75 5.65 23.28
C GLU A 433 4.98 6.34 24.64
N CYS A 434 4.38 5.84 25.73
CA CYS A 434 4.61 6.37 27.09
C CYS A 434 6.07 6.24 27.51
N ILE A 435 6.75 5.15 27.15
CA ILE A 435 8.18 4.95 27.45
C ILE A 435 9.03 5.95 26.66
N GLN A 436 8.64 6.26 25.43
CA GLN A 436 9.33 7.25 24.59
C GLN A 436 9.16 8.66 25.15
N GLN A 437 7.93 9.06 25.48
CA GLN A 437 7.63 10.33 26.12
C GLN A 437 8.36 10.50 27.47
N MET A 438 8.40 9.45 28.29
CA MET A 438 9.14 9.46 29.56
C MET A 438 10.66 9.60 29.34
N LYS A 439 11.23 8.92 28.33
CA LYS A 439 12.65 9.05 27.97
C LYS A 439 12.98 10.48 27.52
N ILE A 440 12.14 11.06 26.65
CA ILE A 440 12.31 12.44 26.18
C ILE A 440 12.22 13.42 27.35
N ASN A 441 11.16 13.34 28.16
CA ASN A 441 10.99 14.24 29.31
C ASN A 441 12.16 14.14 30.30
N LYS A 442 12.71 12.93 30.49
CA LYS A 442 13.90 12.69 31.32
C LYS A 442 15.17 13.29 30.71
N GLN A 443 15.35 13.17 29.40
CA GLN A 443 16.51 13.71 28.67
C GLN A 443 16.49 15.24 28.64
N CYS A 444 15.32 15.85 28.39
CA CYS A 444 15.15 17.31 28.32
C CYS A 444 15.04 18.01 29.68
N LYS A 445 14.89 17.25 30.78
CA LYS A 445 14.59 17.77 32.14
C LYS A 445 13.38 18.74 32.18
N LYS A 446 12.47 18.63 31.21
CA LYS A 446 11.26 19.46 31.03
C LYS A 446 10.15 18.62 30.42
N SER A 447 8.90 18.87 30.82
CA SER A 447 7.74 18.27 30.15
C SER A 447 7.60 18.88 28.75
N ARG A 448 7.61 18.05 27.71
CA ARG A 448 7.37 18.46 26.32
C ARG A 448 6.05 17.85 25.83
N ARG A 449 5.27 18.62 25.08
CA ARG A 449 4.05 18.12 24.44
C ARG A 449 4.40 17.49 23.10
N VAL A 450 4.09 16.21 22.89
CA VAL A 450 4.12 15.60 21.55
C VAL A 450 2.91 16.06 20.77
N LEU A 451 3.17 16.75 19.65
CA LEU A 451 2.11 17.18 18.73
C LEU A 451 1.72 16.06 17.76
N CYS A 452 2.70 15.30 17.30
CA CYS A 452 2.55 14.25 16.30
C CYS A 452 3.69 13.24 16.39
N VAL A 453 3.35 11.97 16.14
CA VAL A 453 4.29 10.87 15.89
C VAL A 453 4.16 10.43 14.43
N ILE A 454 5.29 10.29 13.73
CA ILE A 454 5.36 9.77 12.36
C ILE A 454 6.02 8.40 12.39
N SER A 455 5.33 7.40 11.89
CA SER A 455 5.81 6.02 11.82
C SER A 455 5.28 5.32 10.58
N ASP A 456 5.93 4.23 10.20
CA ASP A 456 5.49 3.32 9.14
C ASP A 456 4.80 2.05 9.67
N SER A 457 4.54 1.98 10.98
CA SER A 457 3.92 0.84 11.66
C SER A 457 3.08 1.27 12.87
N LEU A 458 2.08 0.46 13.23
CA LEU A 458 1.24 0.72 14.41
C LEU A 458 2.00 0.60 15.73
N GLU A 459 2.99 -0.28 15.81
CA GLU A 459 3.87 -0.39 16.98
C GLU A 459 4.67 0.88 17.23
N GLY A 460 4.98 1.60 16.16
CA GLY A 460 5.60 2.91 16.25
C GLY A 460 4.70 3.96 16.90
N PHE A 461 3.40 3.72 17.06
CA PHE A 461 2.51 4.54 17.88
C PHE A 461 2.26 3.91 19.26
N GLY A 462 2.98 2.84 19.62
CA GLY A 462 2.76 2.08 20.84
C GLY A 462 1.49 1.21 20.84
N LEU A 463 0.83 1.06 19.68
CA LEU A 463 -0.40 0.29 19.53
C LEU A 463 -0.02 -1.18 19.27
N ARG A 464 -0.09 -2.02 20.32
CA ARG A 464 0.53 -3.37 20.36
C ARG A 464 -0.38 -4.55 19.96
N ASP A 465 -1.46 -4.30 19.22
CA ASP A 465 -2.33 -5.37 18.71
C ASP A 465 -2.69 -5.11 17.24
N THR A 466 -1.70 -5.29 16.36
CA THR A 466 -1.72 -4.82 14.97
C THR A 466 -2.52 -5.70 14.00
N LEU A 467 -3.37 -6.59 14.50
CA LEU A 467 -4.38 -7.27 13.67
C LEU A 467 -5.79 -6.92 14.12
N ASN A 468 -5.92 -6.26 15.27
CA ASN A 468 -7.19 -5.82 15.80
C ASN A 468 -7.56 -4.46 15.17
N ARG A 469 -8.59 -4.45 14.32
CA ARG A 469 -9.08 -3.21 13.69
C ARG A 469 -9.74 -2.26 14.68
N ASN A 470 -10.24 -2.76 15.81
CA ASN A 470 -10.99 -1.95 16.77
C ASN A 470 -10.13 -0.79 17.31
N ILE A 471 -8.84 -1.02 17.56
CA ILE A 471 -7.98 0.06 18.05
C ILE A 471 -7.86 1.19 17.02
N VAL A 472 -7.79 0.88 15.73
CA VAL A 472 -7.74 1.90 14.66
C VAL A 472 -9.03 2.70 14.60
N ASP A 473 -10.17 2.04 14.75
CA ASP A 473 -11.49 2.69 14.73
C ASP A 473 -11.75 3.55 15.98
N GLU A 474 -11.30 3.12 17.16
CA GLU A 474 -11.45 3.84 18.43
C GLU A 474 -10.74 5.20 18.42
N ILE A 475 -9.56 5.27 17.79
CA ILE A 475 -8.77 6.50 17.63
C ILE A 475 -8.84 7.07 16.21
N LYS A 476 -9.92 6.78 15.46
CA LYS A 476 -10.04 7.16 14.05
C LYS A 476 -9.80 8.64 13.75
N GLU A 477 -10.14 9.53 14.69
CA GLU A 477 -9.96 10.98 14.55
C GLU A 477 -8.50 11.43 14.72
N LYS A 478 -7.60 10.56 15.20
CA LYS A 478 -6.18 10.90 15.40
C LYS A 478 -5.31 10.65 14.16
N TRP A 479 -5.78 9.82 13.24
CA TRP A 479 -5.04 9.47 12.02
C TRP A 479 -4.88 10.68 11.10
N GLY A 480 -3.65 10.91 10.61
CA GLY A 480 -3.27 12.10 9.84
C GLY A 480 -3.02 13.35 10.68
N ARG A 481 -3.12 13.24 12.00
CA ARG A 481 -3.01 14.32 12.97
C ARG A 481 -1.97 13.98 14.04
N GLU A 482 -2.40 13.48 15.20
CA GLU A 482 -1.50 13.01 16.26
C GLU A 482 -0.69 11.77 15.81
N TYR A 483 -1.29 10.91 15.00
CA TYR A 483 -0.63 9.72 14.43
C TYR A 483 -0.60 9.82 12.91
N VAL A 484 0.61 9.96 12.36
CA VAL A 484 0.85 10.06 10.93
C VAL A 484 1.52 8.80 10.43
N LEU A 485 0.76 7.98 9.71
CA LEU A 485 1.22 6.69 9.21
C LEU A 485 1.76 6.82 7.79
N ILE A 486 3.01 6.39 7.59
CA ILE A 486 3.61 6.20 6.26
C ILE A 486 3.25 4.79 5.78
N PRO A 487 2.73 4.61 4.55
CA PRO A 487 2.39 3.28 4.06
C PRO A 487 3.65 2.42 3.95
N ASN A 488 3.69 1.30 4.67
CA ASN A 488 4.72 0.28 4.51
C ASN A 488 4.09 -1.12 4.45
N PRO A 489 3.37 -1.43 3.37
CA PRO A 489 2.72 -2.72 3.22
C PRO A 489 3.75 -3.87 3.09
N MET A 490 5.03 -3.61 2.82
CA MET A 490 6.06 -4.65 2.83
C MET A 490 6.76 -4.83 4.19
N ASN A 491 6.24 -4.23 5.27
CA ASN A 491 6.80 -4.42 6.61
C ASN A 491 6.72 -5.91 7.03
N LEU A 492 7.86 -6.56 7.28
CA LEU A 492 7.86 -8.01 7.50
C LEU A 492 7.24 -8.41 8.84
N LYS A 493 7.09 -7.49 9.82
CA LYS A 493 6.43 -7.83 11.10
C LYS A 493 4.96 -8.20 10.90
N TRP A 494 4.19 -7.41 10.12
CA TRP A 494 2.79 -7.75 9.85
C TRP A 494 2.69 -8.94 8.87
N LEU A 495 3.56 -9.01 7.85
CA LEU A 495 3.62 -10.16 6.94
C LEU A 495 3.93 -11.45 7.69
N HIS A 496 4.95 -11.49 8.54
CA HIS A 496 5.29 -12.68 9.33
C HIS A 496 4.13 -13.10 10.23
N ARG A 497 3.45 -12.16 10.90
CA ARG A 497 2.26 -12.47 11.71
C ARG A 497 1.13 -13.04 10.86
N LEU A 498 0.83 -12.42 9.72
CA LEU A 498 -0.19 -12.87 8.78
C LEU A 498 0.11 -14.30 8.28
N TYR A 499 1.33 -14.53 7.82
CA TYR A 499 1.76 -15.83 7.31
C TYR A 499 1.86 -16.89 8.42
N GLN A 500 2.13 -16.51 9.68
CA GLN A 500 2.04 -17.40 10.84
C GLN A 500 0.60 -17.75 11.18
N GLN A 501 -0.31 -16.77 11.21
CA GLN A 501 -1.74 -16.97 11.54
C GLN A 501 -2.42 -17.93 10.58
N HIS A 502 -2.08 -17.85 9.29
CA HIS A 502 -2.71 -18.65 8.24
C HIS A 502 -1.85 -19.83 7.75
N GLY A 503 -0.65 -20.06 8.31
CA GLY A 503 0.37 -20.89 7.64
C GLY A 503 1.37 -21.70 8.48
N GLN A 504 1.13 -22.04 9.75
CA GLN A 504 2.07 -22.92 10.48
C GLN A 504 1.91 -24.43 10.13
N THR A 505 3.04 -25.06 9.77
CA THR A 505 3.40 -26.51 9.75
C THR A 505 3.09 -27.42 8.55
N ALA A 506 2.53 -26.95 7.43
CA ALA A 506 2.22 -27.82 6.29
C ALA A 506 2.90 -27.43 4.95
N SER A 507 2.94 -28.35 3.99
CA SER A 507 3.45 -28.15 2.63
C SER A 507 2.83 -26.93 1.92
N ASP A 508 3.49 -26.43 0.87
CA ASP A 508 3.10 -25.20 0.15
C ASP A 508 1.62 -25.17 -0.28
N ASP A 509 1.04 -26.32 -0.66
CA ASP A 509 -0.37 -26.41 -1.08
C ASP A 509 -1.38 -26.18 0.06
N LYS A 510 -1.10 -26.67 1.28
CA LYS A 510 -1.98 -26.47 2.44
C LYS A 510 -1.93 -25.03 2.94
N LYS A 511 -0.78 -24.35 2.80
CA LYS A 511 -0.63 -22.92 3.11
C LYS A 511 -1.44 -22.06 2.15
N ARG A 512 -1.38 -22.32 0.83
CA ARG A 512 -2.18 -21.61 -0.18
C ARG A 512 -3.67 -21.69 0.12
N ALA A 513 -4.18 -22.86 0.47
CA ALA A 513 -5.59 -23.05 0.83
C ALA A 513 -6.03 -22.23 2.06
N GLY A 514 -5.15 -22.00 3.04
CA GLY A 514 -5.43 -21.17 4.22
C GLY A 514 -5.65 -19.70 3.87
N PHE A 515 -4.78 -19.12 3.04
CA PHE A 515 -4.90 -17.73 2.59
C PHE A 515 -6.12 -17.52 1.69
N HIS A 516 -6.36 -18.43 0.75
CA HIS A 516 -7.55 -18.40 -0.10
C HIS A 516 -8.80 -18.45 0.76
N LYS A 517 -8.87 -19.36 1.73
CA LYS A 517 -9.99 -19.42 2.67
C LYS A 517 -10.13 -18.11 3.44
N ALA A 518 -9.06 -17.50 3.93
CA ALA A 518 -9.13 -16.24 4.67
C ALA A 518 -9.71 -15.09 3.82
N LEU A 519 -9.34 -15.01 2.54
CA LEU A 519 -9.84 -14.01 1.60
C LEU A 519 -11.30 -14.30 1.17
N LEU A 520 -11.65 -15.58 0.96
CA LEU A 520 -12.96 -16.00 0.45
C LEU A 520 -14.03 -16.18 1.53
N SER A 521 -13.67 -16.61 2.75
CA SER A 521 -14.62 -16.88 3.84
C SER A 521 -15.13 -15.63 4.56
N SER A 522 -14.54 -14.47 4.29
CA SER A 522 -15.00 -13.20 4.86
C SER A 522 -16.40 -12.76 4.34
N GLU A 523 -17.04 -13.54 3.46
CA GLU A 523 -18.43 -13.32 3.02
C GLU A 523 -19.51 -13.88 3.96
N SER A 524 -19.18 -14.79 4.88
CA SER A 524 -20.17 -15.55 5.68
C SER A 524 -20.25 -15.17 7.16
N SER A 525 -19.43 -14.23 7.62
CA SER A 525 -19.34 -13.81 9.03
C SER A 525 -19.42 -12.29 9.17
N GLU A 526 -20.50 -11.71 8.66
CA GLU A 526 -20.97 -10.33 8.86
C GLU A 526 -22.33 -10.20 8.15
#